data_AF-A0AAN7CKR1-F1
#
_entry.id   AF-A0AAN7CKR1-F1
#
_cell.length_a   1.000
_cell.length_b   1.000
_cell.length_c   1.000
_cell.angle_alpha   90.00
_cell.angle_beta   90.00
_cell.angle_gamma   90.00
#
_symmetry.space_group_name_H-M   'P 1'
#
loop_
_entity.id
_entity.type
_entity.pdbx_description
1 polymer ?
#
loop_
_entity_poly.entity_id
_entity_poly.type
_entity_poly.pdbx_seq_one_letter_code
_entity_poly.pdbx_strand_id
1 'polypeptide(L)'
;MKLSLLTSLSSAFVAVAAAPFTRQAKPAAFFLAGDSTTAVNGGWGDGFVALMRNGAIAHNLGHSGATTASFVAGGDWGRVLDLVKQNKDNYDCYVTIQFGHNDQKSTSGVSISQFQANLENMAGQVQSAGATPIILTSLTRRTFSGGVLDDSLANVSEAAKKAAAAAGVTVLDLNAASRKFVQAIGSSNADRYNLADGDRTHLNPHGEAVFARIVADLIVGWDATLADFITPDQDMSDKIAQGVYV
;
A
#
# COMPACT_ATOMS: atom_id res chain seq x y z
N MET A 1 -4.73 39.86 -80.48
CA MET A 1 -5.16 39.36 -79.15
C MET A 1 -4.26 38.17 -78.81
N LYS A 2 -3.24 38.35 -77.96
CA LYS A 2 -2.32 37.27 -77.53
C LYS A 2 -2.73 36.86 -76.12
N LEU A 3 -3.15 35.61 -75.94
CA LEU A 3 -3.49 35.02 -74.64
C LEU A 3 -2.25 34.27 -74.12
N SER A 4 -1.64 34.75 -73.04
CA SER A 4 -0.59 34.02 -72.32
C SER A 4 -1.22 33.14 -71.26
N LEU A 5 -0.93 31.83 -71.31
CA LEU A 5 -1.38 30.84 -70.33
C LEU A 5 -0.33 30.74 -69.21
N LEU A 6 -0.70 31.15 -67.99
CA LEU A 6 0.12 30.98 -66.78
C LEU A 6 -0.19 29.60 -66.18
N THR A 7 0.80 28.69 -66.22
CA THR A 7 0.75 27.41 -65.52
C THR A 7 1.30 27.59 -64.10
N SER A 8 0.44 27.49 -63.08
CA SER A 8 0.85 27.44 -61.69
C SER A 8 1.28 26.02 -61.31
N LEU A 9 2.55 25.81 -60.98
CA LEU A 9 3.03 24.59 -60.33
C LEU A 9 2.71 24.66 -58.83
N SER A 10 1.77 23.84 -58.38
CA SER A 10 1.51 23.63 -56.96
C SER A 10 2.45 22.54 -56.42
N SER A 11 3.46 22.94 -55.65
CA SER A 11 4.29 21.99 -54.90
C SER A 11 3.48 21.39 -53.75
N ALA A 12 3.18 20.10 -53.83
CA ALA A 12 2.56 19.36 -52.74
C ALA A 12 3.61 19.09 -51.65
N PHE A 13 3.46 19.72 -50.48
CA PHE A 13 4.19 19.35 -49.28
C PHE A 13 3.60 18.05 -48.72
N VAL A 14 4.38 16.97 -48.73
CA VAL A 14 4.06 15.74 -48.00
C VAL A 14 4.45 15.96 -46.54
N ALA A 15 3.45 16.19 -45.68
CA ALA A 15 3.64 16.19 -44.24
C ALA A 15 3.87 14.76 -43.75
N VAL A 16 5.09 14.44 -43.33
CA VAL A 16 5.37 13.19 -42.61
C VAL A 16 4.89 13.38 -41.17
N ALA A 17 3.76 12.75 -40.83
CA ALA A 17 3.28 12.72 -39.45
C ALA A 17 4.27 11.89 -38.60
N ALA A 18 4.91 12.53 -37.61
CA ALA A 18 5.70 11.81 -36.62
C ALA A 18 4.76 10.90 -35.79
N ALA A 19 5.08 9.61 -35.74
CA ALA A 19 4.37 8.70 -34.85
C ALA A 19 4.58 9.16 -33.39
N PRO A 20 3.55 9.14 -32.54
CA PRO A 20 3.71 9.50 -31.14
C PRO A 20 4.69 8.52 -30.49
N PHE A 21 5.78 9.05 -29.92
CA PHE A 21 6.60 8.29 -28.98
C PHE A 21 5.75 8.01 -27.75
N THR A 22 5.22 6.79 -27.63
CA THR A 22 4.64 6.33 -26.37
C THR A 22 5.80 6.09 -25.41
N ARG A 23 5.92 6.92 -24.37
CA ARG A 23 6.83 6.64 -23.26
C ARG A 23 6.41 5.30 -22.67
N GLN A 24 7.29 4.31 -22.70
CA GLN A 24 7.07 3.05 -21.99
C GLN A 24 6.78 3.37 -20.52
N ALA A 25 5.68 2.85 -19.98
CA ALA A 25 5.32 3.05 -18.58
C ALA A 25 6.47 2.58 -17.69
N LYS A 26 6.79 3.35 -16.64
CA LYS A 26 7.83 2.96 -15.71
C LYS A 26 7.34 1.75 -14.90
N PRO A 27 8.22 0.85 -14.47
CA PRO A 27 7.86 -0.14 -13.46
C PRO A 27 7.47 0.54 -12.13
N ALA A 28 6.66 -0.15 -11.33
CA ALA A 28 6.28 0.33 -10.00
C ALA A 28 7.43 0.15 -8.98
N ALA A 29 7.55 1.09 -8.04
CA ALA A 29 8.39 0.93 -6.84
C ALA A 29 7.54 1.16 -5.59
N PHE A 30 7.50 0.21 -4.66
CA PHE A 30 6.77 0.33 -3.40
C PHE A 30 7.71 0.51 -2.21
N PHE A 31 7.47 1.51 -1.37
CA PHE A 31 8.20 1.70 -0.11
C PHE A 31 7.23 1.58 1.06
N LEU A 32 7.42 0.55 1.90
CA LEU A 32 6.42 0.15 2.88
C LEU A 32 6.75 0.73 4.26
N ALA A 33 6.07 1.79 4.67
CA ALA A 33 6.21 2.40 5.99
C ALA A 33 5.15 1.85 6.95
N GLY A 34 5.58 1.36 8.12
CA GLY A 34 4.66 0.86 9.12
C GLY A 34 5.31 0.37 10.41
N ASP A 35 4.48 -0.20 11.28
CA ASP A 35 4.90 -0.78 12.56
C ASP A 35 5.30 -2.27 12.43
N SER A 36 5.28 -3.03 13.54
CA SER A 36 5.62 -4.46 13.55
C SER A 36 4.73 -5.32 12.67
N THR A 37 3.54 -4.85 12.31
CA THR A 37 2.61 -5.55 11.41
C THR A 37 2.89 -5.27 9.93
N THR A 38 3.87 -4.42 9.62
CA THR A 38 4.49 -4.28 8.29
C THR A 38 5.92 -4.83 8.29
N ALA A 39 6.65 -4.67 9.39
CA ALA A 39 8.06 -5.07 9.53
C ALA A 39 8.31 -6.56 9.30
N VAL A 40 9.59 -6.91 9.06
CA VAL A 40 10.08 -8.28 9.07
C VAL A 40 9.77 -8.98 10.40
N ASN A 41 9.55 -10.30 10.36
CA ASN A 41 9.26 -11.14 11.53
C ASN A 41 8.00 -10.71 12.30
N GLY A 42 6.89 -10.51 11.60
CA GLY A 42 5.61 -10.21 12.26
C GLY A 42 4.61 -9.45 11.40
N GLY A 43 5.04 -8.90 10.27
CA GLY A 43 4.20 -8.16 9.36
C GLY A 43 4.00 -8.83 8.01
N TRP A 44 3.20 -8.17 7.17
CA TRP A 44 2.94 -8.60 5.79
C TRP A 44 3.99 -8.10 4.77
N GLY A 45 4.87 -7.19 5.18
CA GLY A 45 5.68 -6.40 4.26
C GLY A 45 6.62 -7.25 3.39
N ASP A 46 7.32 -8.22 3.97
CA ASP A 46 8.23 -9.09 3.21
C ASP A 46 7.47 -10.02 2.27
N GLY A 47 6.30 -10.51 2.69
CA GLY A 47 5.35 -11.22 1.83
C GLY A 47 4.95 -10.38 0.62
N PHE A 48 4.68 -9.08 0.78
CA PHE A 48 4.35 -8.20 -0.35
C PHE A 48 5.56 -7.92 -1.24
N VAL A 49 6.75 -7.75 -0.65
CA VAL A 49 8.00 -7.60 -1.41
C VAL A 49 8.25 -8.82 -2.31
N ALA A 50 7.97 -10.03 -1.82
CA ALA A 50 8.12 -11.26 -2.57
C ALA A 50 7.17 -11.38 -3.79
N LEU A 51 6.11 -10.56 -3.87
CA LEU A 51 5.18 -10.57 -4.99
C LEU A 51 5.69 -9.76 -6.21
N MET A 52 6.72 -8.91 -6.05
CA MET A 52 7.16 -8.02 -7.12
C MET A 52 7.65 -8.78 -8.37
N ARG A 53 7.18 -8.36 -9.55
CA ARG A 53 7.53 -8.94 -10.85
C ARG A 53 7.67 -7.87 -11.92
N ASN A 54 8.08 -8.27 -13.12
CA ASN A 54 8.12 -7.40 -14.31
C ASN A 54 8.94 -6.11 -14.10
N GLY A 55 10.04 -6.22 -13.34
CA GLY A 55 10.95 -5.10 -13.06
C GLY A 55 10.49 -4.17 -11.95
N ALA A 56 9.32 -4.40 -11.33
CA ALA A 56 8.93 -3.68 -10.14
C ALA A 56 9.82 -4.02 -8.94
N ILE A 57 9.94 -3.07 -8.01
CA ILE A 57 10.70 -3.23 -6.78
C ILE A 57 9.84 -2.89 -5.57
N ALA A 58 10.18 -3.46 -4.43
CA ALA A 58 9.59 -3.05 -3.15
C ALA A 58 10.63 -3.13 -2.04
N HIS A 59 10.53 -2.21 -1.07
CA HIS A 59 11.36 -2.21 0.13
C HIS A 59 10.48 -2.15 1.37
N ASN A 60 10.61 -3.17 2.23
CA ASN A 60 9.99 -3.16 3.53
C ASN A 60 10.81 -2.27 4.48
N LEU A 61 10.18 -1.19 4.96
CA LEU A 61 10.75 -0.24 5.90
C LEU A 61 9.98 -0.24 7.22
N GLY A 62 9.15 -1.26 7.46
CA GLY A 62 8.44 -1.41 8.72
C GLY A 62 9.39 -1.54 9.89
N HIS A 63 9.06 -0.92 11.02
CA HIS A 63 9.87 -0.93 12.23
C HIS A 63 9.03 -1.40 13.42
N SER A 64 9.40 -2.54 13.98
CA SER A 64 8.73 -3.12 15.14
C SER A 64 8.68 -2.17 16.33
N GLY A 65 7.48 -1.99 16.87
CA GLY A 65 7.23 -1.08 18.00
C GLY A 65 7.05 0.39 17.63
N ALA A 66 7.24 0.78 16.36
CA ALA A 66 7.09 2.17 15.94
C ALA A 66 5.63 2.66 16.05
N THR A 67 5.47 3.86 16.57
CA THR A 67 4.33 4.77 16.34
C THR A 67 4.65 5.69 15.17
N THR A 68 3.65 6.37 14.61
CA THR A 68 3.85 7.45 13.62
C THR A 68 4.89 8.48 14.08
N ALA A 69 4.82 8.90 15.35
CA ALA A 69 5.73 9.88 15.92
C ALA A 69 7.17 9.34 16.04
N SER A 70 7.35 8.13 16.57
CA SER A 70 8.67 7.53 16.74
C SER A 70 9.33 7.17 15.40
N PHE A 71 8.55 6.78 14.39
CA PHE A 71 9.05 6.46 13.05
C PHE A 71 9.63 7.70 12.36
N VAL A 72 9.01 8.85 12.56
CA VAL A 72 9.54 10.14 12.10
C VAL A 72 10.76 10.56 12.92
N ALA A 73 10.64 10.59 14.25
CA ALA A 73 11.71 11.04 15.14
C ALA A 73 12.97 10.15 15.09
N GLY A 74 12.80 8.85 14.85
CA GLY A 74 13.86 7.85 14.73
C GLY A 74 14.57 7.85 13.37
N GLY A 75 14.12 8.69 12.41
CA GLY A 75 14.73 8.83 11.10
C GLY A 75 14.31 7.79 10.06
N ASP A 76 13.46 6.82 10.41
CA ASP A 76 12.95 5.81 9.47
C ASP A 76 12.16 6.48 8.33
N TRP A 77 11.35 7.48 8.67
CA TRP A 77 10.63 8.27 7.68
C TRP A 77 11.54 8.99 6.69
N GLY A 78 12.69 9.50 7.15
CA GLY A 78 13.69 10.10 6.27
C GLY A 78 14.19 9.11 5.22
N ARG A 79 14.44 7.84 5.62
CA ARG A 79 14.86 6.77 4.71
C ARG A 79 13.82 6.45 3.64
N VAL A 80 12.53 6.46 4.00
CA VAL A 80 11.42 6.29 3.03
C VAL A 80 11.49 7.37 1.96
N LEU A 81 11.59 8.64 2.35
CA LEU A 81 11.64 9.76 1.41
C LEU A 81 12.92 9.76 0.56
N ASP A 82 14.04 9.32 1.12
CA ASP A 82 15.29 9.21 0.36
C ASP A 82 15.22 8.10 -0.70
N LEU A 83 14.60 6.97 -0.40
CA LEU A 83 14.34 5.93 -1.40
C LEU A 83 13.41 6.41 -2.51
N VAL A 84 12.36 7.19 -2.19
CA VAL A 84 11.53 7.84 -3.20
C VAL A 84 12.38 8.72 -4.12
N LYS A 85 13.21 9.61 -3.56
CA LYS A 85 14.07 10.52 -4.35
C LYS A 85 15.03 9.76 -5.26
N GLN A 86 15.60 8.65 -4.77
CA GLN A 86 16.57 7.84 -5.52
C GLN A 86 15.92 7.10 -6.71
N ASN A 87 14.61 6.80 -6.64
CA ASN A 87 13.94 5.92 -7.59
C ASN A 87 12.94 6.62 -8.51
N LYS A 88 12.40 7.79 -8.14
CA LYS A 88 11.30 8.45 -8.87
C LYS A 88 11.58 8.78 -10.35
N ASP A 89 12.84 8.89 -10.74
CA ASP A 89 13.19 9.15 -12.14
C ASP A 89 13.00 7.90 -13.03
N ASN A 90 13.16 6.71 -12.44
CA ASN A 90 13.13 5.42 -13.14
C ASN A 90 11.86 4.59 -12.85
N TYR A 91 11.18 4.87 -11.74
CA TYR A 91 9.98 4.14 -11.30
C TYR A 91 8.79 5.08 -11.09
N ASP A 92 7.59 4.54 -11.20
CA ASP A 92 6.40 5.15 -10.60
C ASP A 92 6.36 4.70 -9.12
N CYS A 93 6.65 5.64 -8.23
CA CYS A 93 6.87 5.36 -6.81
C CYS A 93 5.57 5.45 -6.00
N TYR A 94 5.33 4.45 -5.16
CA TYR A 94 4.22 4.37 -4.21
C TYR A 94 4.77 4.19 -2.80
N VAL A 95 4.12 4.83 -1.82
CA VAL A 95 4.46 4.65 -0.40
C VAL A 95 3.22 4.19 0.34
N THR A 96 3.23 2.95 0.83
CA THR A 96 2.18 2.50 1.75
C THR A 96 2.48 2.99 3.15
N ILE A 97 1.50 3.55 3.83
CA ILE A 97 1.64 4.08 5.20
C ILE A 97 0.63 3.35 6.09
N GLN A 98 1.12 2.44 6.95
CA GLN A 98 0.29 1.59 7.80
C GLN A 98 0.73 1.64 9.27
N PHE A 99 -0.01 2.39 10.10
CA PHE A 99 0.23 2.50 11.54
C PHE A 99 -1.06 2.36 12.34
N GLY A 100 -0.95 2.24 13.66
CA GLY A 100 -2.08 2.26 14.59
C GLY A 100 -1.93 1.35 15.79
N HIS A 101 -1.23 0.20 15.66
CA HIS A 101 -1.14 -0.78 16.75
C HIS A 101 -0.41 -0.24 17.98
N ASN A 102 0.62 0.58 17.75
CA ASN A 102 1.39 1.21 18.81
C ASN A 102 0.82 2.59 19.17
N ASP A 103 0.37 3.37 18.17
CA ASP A 103 -0.21 4.69 18.40
C ASP A 103 -1.44 4.65 19.32
N GLN A 104 -2.28 3.62 19.23
CA GLN A 104 -3.47 3.47 20.09
C GLN A 104 -3.16 3.25 21.56
N LYS A 105 -1.93 2.84 21.92
CA LYS A 105 -1.58 2.49 23.30
C LYS A 105 -1.53 3.77 24.13
N SER A 106 -2.07 3.74 25.35
CA SER A 106 -2.02 4.90 26.25
C SER A 106 -0.60 5.36 26.58
N THR A 107 0.38 4.46 26.48
CA THR A 107 1.81 4.73 26.70
C THR A 107 2.54 5.27 25.46
N SER A 108 1.85 5.42 24.32
CA SER A 108 2.47 5.86 23.06
C SER A 108 2.90 7.33 23.07
N GLY A 109 2.25 8.15 23.91
CA GLY A 109 2.37 9.62 23.86
C GLY A 109 1.71 10.25 22.62
N VAL A 110 0.99 9.48 21.81
CA VAL A 110 0.31 9.92 20.58
C VAL A 110 -1.20 9.93 20.82
N SER A 111 -1.83 11.11 20.81
CA SER A 111 -3.29 11.21 20.82
C SER A 111 -3.87 10.81 19.46
N ILE A 112 -5.17 10.48 19.41
CA ILE A 112 -5.83 10.17 18.13
C ILE A 112 -5.79 11.33 17.14
N SER A 113 -5.90 12.58 17.62
CA SER A 113 -5.75 13.75 16.75
C SER A 113 -4.32 13.91 16.22
N GLN A 114 -3.31 13.63 17.06
CA GLN A 114 -1.91 13.64 16.64
C GLN A 114 -1.63 12.53 15.63
N PHE A 115 -2.17 11.33 15.85
CA PHE A 115 -2.07 10.21 14.91
C PHE A 115 -2.63 10.57 13.53
N GLN A 116 -3.84 11.14 13.49
CA GLN A 116 -4.46 11.61 12.24
C GLN A 116 -3.57 12.66 11.55
N ALA A 117 -3.17 13.71 12.27
CA ALA A 117 -2.33 14.77 11.73
C ALA A 117 -0.95 14.26 11.24
N ASN A 118 -0.37 13.29 11.95
CA ASN A 118 0.89 12.67 11.53
C ASN A 118 0.73 11.94 10.19
N LEU A 119 -0.35 11.17 10.00
CA LEU A 119 -0.63 10.49 8.73
C LEU A 119 -0.88 11.48 7.59
N GLU A 120 -1.61 12.58 7.84
CA GLU A 120 -1.80 13.67 6.87
C GLU A 120 -0.46 14.28 6.43
N ASN A 121 0.41 14.60 7.39
CA ASN A 121 1.73 15.15 7.12
C ASN A 121 2.63 14.18 6.35
N MET A 122 2.64 12.89 6.72
CA MET A 122 3.40 11.86 6.02
C MET A 122 2.91 11.73 4.56
N ALA A 123 1.59 11.67 4.33
CA ALA A 123 1.03 11.61 2.98
C ALA A 123 1.41 12.84 2.13
N GLY A 124 1.29 14.05 2.69
CA GLY A 124 1.69 15.28 2.01
C GLY A 124 3.19 15.34 1.66
N GLN A 125 4.04 14.78 2.52
CA GLN A 125 5.49 14.68 2.26
C GLN A 125 5.82 13.68 1.14
N VAL A 126 5.07 12.58 1.03
CA VAL A 126 5.22 11.64 -0.10
C VAL A 126 4.83 12.31 -1.43
N GLN A 127 3.70 13.01 -1.46
CA GLN A 127 3.27 13.78 -2.65
C GLN A 127 4.33 14.82 -3.03
N SER A 128 4.84 15.56 -2.05
CA SER A 128 5.90 16.56 -2.27
C SER A 128 7.21 15.96 -2.78
N ALA A 129 7.50 14.71 -2.42
CA ALA A 129 8.67 13.97 -2.92
C ALA A 129 8.48 13.47 -4.37
N GLY A 130 7.26 13.48 -4.90
CA GLY A 130 6.92 13.02 -6.25
C GLY A 130 6.48 11.54 -6.32
N ALA A 131 5.96 10.99 -5.22
CA ALA A 131 5.41 9.64 -5.14
C ALA A 131 3.92 9.67 -4.76
N THR A 132 3.24 8.54 -4.93
CA THR A 132 1.83 8.36 -4.58
C THR A 132 1.69 7.74 -3.18
N PRO A 133 1.18 8.47 -2.17
CA PRO A 133 0.87 7.88 -0.87
C PRO A 133 -0.37 6.99 -0.94
N ILE A 134 -0.32 5.86 -0.25
CA ILE A 134 -1.44 4.95 -0.04
C ILE A 134 -1.54 4.72 1.47
N ILE A 135 -2.57 5.29 2.11
CA ILE A 135 -2.82 5.01 3.53
C ILE A 135 -3.50 3.65 3.63
N LEU A 136 -2.95 2.77 4.44
CA LEU A 136 -3.59 1.51 4.81
C LEU A 136 -4.07 1.62 6.26
N THR A 137 -5.32 1.25 6.53
CA THR A 137 -5.72 1.01 7.92
C THR A 137 -4.91 -0.18 8.47
N SER A 138 -4.64 -0.22 9.78
CA SER A 138 -3.87 -1.32 10.36
C SER A 138 -4.61 -2.65 10.24
N LEU A 139 -3.89 -3.74 9.95
CA LEU A 139 -4.49 -5.07 9.90
C LEU A 139 -5.16 -5.44 11.23
N THR A 140 -6.14 -6.34 11.18
CA THR A 140 -6.86 -6.76 12.39
C THR A 140 -6.03 -7.61 13.33
N ARG A 141 -6.29 -7.46 14.64
CA ARG A 141 -5.91 -8.48 15.62
C ARG A 141 -6.82 -9.68 15.50
N ARG A 142 -6.31 -10.86 15.82
CA ARG A 142 -7.04 -12.14 15.72
C ARG A 142 -7.68 -12.54 17.06
N THR A 143 -8.17 -11.56 17.82
CA THR A 143 -8.77 -11.77 19.15
C THR A 143 -10.27 -11.94 19.06
N PHE A 144 -10.79 -13.05 19.57
CA PHE A 144 -12.21 -13.36 19.58
C PHE A 144 -12.79 -13.34 20.99
N SER A 145 -14.04 -12.91 21.11
CA SER A 145 -14.88 -13.04 22.30
C SER A 145 -16.23 -13.63 21.89
N GLY A 146 -16.60 -14.78 22.46
CA GLY A 146 -17.88 -15.43 22.13
C GLY A 146 -18.07 -15.76 20.64
N GLY A 147 -16.99 -16.05 19.91
CA GLY A 147 -17.02 -16.34 18.46
C GLY A 147 -17.04 -15.08 17.56
N VAL A 148 -17.04 -13.90 18.15
CA VAL A 148 -17.01 -12.61 17.43
C VAL A 148 -15.62 -12.02 17.51
N LEU A 149 -15.09 -11.58 16.36
CA LEU A 149 -13.80 -10.90 16.25
C LEU A 149 -13.89 -9.49 16.84
N ASP A 150 -13.01 -9.18 17.77
CA ASP A 150 -12.91 -7.86 18.39
C ASP A 150 -12.42 -6.78 17.39
N ASP A 151 -12.92 -5.56 17.57
CA ASP A 151 -12.52 -4.38 16.78
C ASP A 151 -11.64 -3.43 17.59
N SER A 152 -10.55 -3.94 18.14
CA SER A 152 -9.69 -3.17 19.05
C SER A 152 -9.01 -1.95 18.39
N LEU A 153 -9.06 -1.84 17.05
CA LEU A 153 -8.37 -0.85 16.23
C LEU A 153 -9.34 0.12 15.54
N ALA A 154 -10.64 0.09 15.89
CA ALA A 154 -11.67 0.90 15.23
C ALA A 154 -11.32 2.40 15.21
N ASN A 155 -10.89 2.94 16.34
CA ASN A 155 -10.61 4.37 16.51
C ASN A 155 -9.45 4.85 15.63
N VAL A 156 -8.34 4.10 15.57
CA VAL A 156 -7.19 4.42 14.71
C VAL A 156 -7.47 4.12 13.25
N SER A 157 -8.29 3.12 12.93
CA SER A 157 -8.73 2.86 11.55
C SER A 157 -9.58 4.01 11.01
N GLU A 158 -10.53 4.51 11.80
CA GLU A 158 -11.33 5.68 11.43
C GLU A 158 -10.49 6.97 11.34
N ALA A 159 -9.51 7.14 12.22
CA ALA A 159 -8.57 8.26 12.13
C ALA A 159 -7.71 8.19 10.86
N ALA A 160 -7.23 7.01 10.45
CA ALA A 160 -6.47 6.84 9.22
C ALA A 160 -7.32 7.16 7.97
N LYS A 161 -8.60 6.75 7.94
CA LYS A 161 -9.53 7.11 6.86
C LYS A 161 -9.76 8.63 6.80
N LYS A 162 -9.94 9.27 7.96
CA LYS A 162 -10.08 10.74 8.04
C LYS A 162 -8.83 11.47 7.56
N ALA A 163 -7.64 10.99 7.94
CA ALA A 163 -6.39 11.53 7.47
C ALA A 163 -6.28 11.47 5.93
N ALA A 164 -6.62 10.32 5.34
CA ALA A 164 -6.61 10.17 3.89
C ALA A 164 -7.59 11.12 3.19
N ALA A 165 -8.81 11.24 3.71
CA ALA A 165 -9.80 12.18 3.19
C ALA A 165 -9.33 13.64 3.30
N ALA A 166 -8.72 14.02 4.43
CA ALA A 166 -8.19 15.37 4.65
C ALA A 166 -7.01 15.70 3.72
N ALA A 167 -6.10 14.74 3.49
CA ALA A 167 -4.97 14.89 2.59
C ALA A 167 -5.33 14.72 1.09
N GLY A 168 -6.56 14.27 0.78
CA GLY A 168 -6.99 14.00 -0.59
C GLY A 168 -6.23 12.84 -1.24
N VAL A 169 -5.91 11.80 -0.47
CA VAL A 169 -5.12 10.63 -0.91
C VAL A 169 -5.91 9.34 -0.79
N THR A 170 -5.44 8.29 -1.46
CA THR A 170 -6.04 6.96 -1.39
C THR A 170 -5.95 6.38 0.02
N VAL A 171 -7.05 5.79 0.49
CA VAL A 171 -7.07 4.86 1.63
C VAL A 171 -7.57 3.49 1.18
N LEU A 172 -6.86 2.44 1.57
CA LEU A 172 -7.31 1.06 1.40
C LEU A 172 -7.57 0.45 2.79
N ASP A 173 -8.79 -0.03 3.01
CA ASP A 173 -9.24 -0.49 4.33
C ASP A 173 -8.82 -1.95 4.62
N LEU A 174 -7.53 -2.14 4.87
CA LEU A 174 -6.94 -3.43 5.25
C LEU A 174 -7.53 -3.97 6.55
N ASN A 175 -7.89 -3.10 7.51
CA ASN A 175 -8.60 -3.51 8.72
C ASN A 175 -9.92 -4.21 8.38
N ALA A 176 -10.80 -3.56 7.62
CA ALA A 176 -12.09 -4.16 7.26
C ALA A 176 -11.92 -5.45 6.43
N ALA A 177 -11.01 -5.45 5.45
CA ALA A 177 -10.75 -6.61 4.62
C ALA A 177 -10.24 -7.81 5.44
N SER A 178 -9.23 -7.59 6.28
CA SER A 178 -8.67 -8.64 7.13
C SER A 178 -9.64 -9.09 8.21
N ARG A 179 -10.47 -8.20 8.77
CA ARG A 179 -11.53 -8.57 9.71
C ARG A 179 -12.57 -9.48 9.09
N LYS A 180 -13.03 -9.15 7.89
CA LYS A 180 -14.00 -9.97 7.15
C LYS A 180 -13.45 -11.39 6.98
N PHE A 181 -12.21 -11.52 6.54
CA PHE A 181 -11.54 -12.81 6.36
C PHE A 181 -11.38 -13.56 7.69
N VAL A 182 -10.77 -12.92 8.69
CA VAL A 182 -10.50 -13.53 10.01
C VAL A 182 -11.79 -13.97 10.70
N GLN A 183 -12.85 -13.16 10.67
CA GLN A 183 -14.15 -13.52 11.23
C GLN A 183 -14.75 -14.75 10.55
N ALA A 184 -14.61 -14.88 9.23
CA ALA A 184 -15.17 -16.00 8.46
C ALA A 184 -14.45 -17.33 8.76
N ILE A 185 -13.12 -17.32 8.85
CA ILE A 185 -12.34 -18.54 9.12
C ILE A 185 -12.42 -19.00 10.58
N GLY A 186 -12.82 -18.11 11.50
CA GLY A 186 -12.95 -18.38 12.93
C GLY A 186 -11.62 -18.43 13.69
N SER A 187 -11.70 -18.41 15.02
CA SER A 187 -10.53 -18.27 15.91
C SER A 187 -9.50 -19.39 15.74
N SER A 188 -9.93 -20.65 15.62
CA SER A 188 -9.01 -21.79 15.52
C SER A 188 -8.14 -21.74 14.26
N ASN A 189 -8.67 -21.27 13.14
CA ASN A 189 -7.89 -21.08 11.92
C ASN A 189 -7.08 -19.79 11.99
N ALA A 190 -7.65 -18.70 12.51
CA ALA A 190 -6.95 -17.43 12.65
C ALA A 190 -5.71 -17.56 13.55
N ASP A 191 -5.77 -18.34 14.63
CA ASP A 191 -4.64 -18.56 15.52
C ASP A 191 -3.47 -19.29 14.83
N ARG A 192 -3.70 -19.98 13.71
CA ARG A 192 -2.63 -20.59 12.89
C ARG A 192 -1.77 -19.58 12.14
N TYR A 193 -2.17 -18.31 12.09
CA TYR A 193 -1.37 -17.23 11.52
C TYR A 193 -0.56 -16.47 12.57
N ASN A 194 -0.67 -16.82 13.84
CA ASN A 194 0.05 -16.13 14.91
C ASN A 194 1.55 -16.47 14.86
N LEU A 195 2.40 -15.46 15.05
CA LEU A 195 3.86 -15.62 15.11
C LEU A 195 4.28 -16.59 16.24
N ALA A 196 3.59 -16.52 17.37
CA ALA A 196 3.77 -17.38 18.52
C ALA A 196 2.43 -17.63 19.20
N ASP A 197 2.36 -18.66 20.04
CA ASP A 197 1.15 -18.97 20.81
C ASP A 197 0.69 -17.76 21.63
N GLY A 198 -0.57 -17.34 21.40
CA GLY A 198 -1.16 -16.16 22.03
C GLY A 198 -0.80 -14.82 21.37
N ASP A 199 0.13 -14.77 20.42
CA ASP A 199 0.44 -13.56 19.66
C ASP A 199 -0.57 -13.31 18.54
N ARG A 200 -1.68 -12.69 18.91
CA ARG A 200 -2.79 -12.34 18.00
C ARG A 200 -2.58 -11.03 17.24
N THR A 201 -1.36 -10.50 17.25
CA THR A 201 -0.98 -9.30 16.48
C THR A 201 -0.02 -9.66 15.37
N HIS A 202 1.12 -10.27 15.69
CA HIS A 202 2.17 -10.54 14.72
C HIS A 202 1.90 -11.81 13.94
N LEU A 203 2.26 -11.79 12.66
CA LEU A 203 2.05 -12.85 11.70
C LEU A 203 3.24 -13.80 11.68
N ASN A 204 2.98 -15.11 11.60
CA ASN A 204 3.99 -16.07 11.17
C ASN A 204 4.17 -16.01 9.63
N PRO A 205 5.12 -16.77 9.03
CA PRO A 205 5.35 -16.74 7.59
C PRO A 205 4.12 -17.08 6.73
N HIS A 206 3.21 -17.93 7.22
CA HIS A 206 1.98 -18.26 6.50
C HIS A 206 0.97 -17.10 6.54
N GLY A 207 0.79 -16.50 7.73
CA GLY A 207 0.00 -15.28 7.89
C GLY A 207 0.55 -14.11 7.09
N GLU A 208 1.87 -13.97 7.02
CA GLU A 208 2.56 -12.96 6.21
C GLU A 208 2.16 -13.06 4.74
N ALA A 209 2.21 -14.26 4.15
CA ALA A 209 1.80 -14.48 2.76
C ALA A 209 0.31 -14.15 2.53
N VAL A 210 -0.57 -14.60 3.43
CA VAL A 210 -2.02 -14.38 3.33
C VAL A 210 -2.38 -12.89 3.45
N PHE A 211 -1.81 -12.19 4.44
CA PHE A 211 -2.10 -10.77 4.62
C PHE A 211 -1.41 -9.90 3.55
N ALA A 212 -0.24 -10.30 3.04
CA ALA A 212 0.36 -9.68 1.86
C ALA A 212 -0.55 -9.79 0.63
N ARG A 213 -1.20 -10.95 0.43
CA ARG A 213 -2.18 -11.13 -0.65
C ARG A 213 -3.40 -10.22 -0.47
N ILE A 214 -3.91 -10.05 0.76
CA ILE A 214 -5.00 -9.09 1.04
C ILE A 214 -4.58 -7.66 0.65
N VAL A 215 -3.37 -7.22 1.04
CA VAL A 215 -2.86 -5.89 0.67
C VAL A 215 -2.72 -5.76 -0.85
N ALA A 216 -2.19 -6.79 -1.50
CA ALA A 216 -2.02 -6.80 -2.94
C ALA A 216 -3.37 -6.77 -3.70
N ASP A 217 -4.40 -7.47 -3.22
CA ASP A 217 -5.75 -7.42 -3.77
C ASP A 217 -6.41 -6.06 -3.60
N LEU A 218 -6.19 -5.41 -2.46
CA LEU A 218 -6.65 -4.04 -2.23
C LEU A 218 -5.98 -3.05 -3.20
N ILE A 219 -4.66 -3.19 -3.42
CA ILE A 219 -3.90 -2.32 -4.32
C ILE A 219 -4.36 -2.52 -5.77
N VAL A 220 -4.47 -3.77 -6.24
CA VAL A 220 -4.94 -4.08 -7.61
C VAL A 220 -6.42 -3.70 -7.78
N GLY A 221 -7.24 -3.83 -6.76
CA GLY A 221 -8.64 -3.40 -6.78
C GLY A 221 -8.80 -1.88 -6.89
N TRP A 222 -7.84 -1.11 -6.35
CA TRP A 222 -7.79 0.34 -6.50
C TRP A 222 -7.25 0.78 -7.85
N ASP A 223 -6.15 0.17 -8.31
CA ASP A 223 -5.55 0.43 -9.61
C ASP A 223 -5.18 -0.89 -10.30
N ALA A 224 -6.03 -1.30 -11.24
CA ALA A 224 -5.87 -2.55 -11.96
C ALA A 224 -4.60 -2.59 -12.82
N THR A 225 -3.99 -1.43 -13.14
CA THR A 225 -2.72 -1.40 -13.89
C THR A 225 -1.56 -1.96 -13.08
N LEU A 226 -1.67 -1.97 -11.74
CA LEU A 226 -0.65 -2.55 -10.85
C LEU A 226 -0.63 -4.07 -10.84
N ALA A 227 -1.64 -4.73 -11.43
CA ALA A 227 -1.66 -6.19 -11.57
C ALA A 227 -0.46 -6.72 -12.37
N ASP A 228 0.07 -5.93 -13.31
CA ASP A 228 1.24 -6.32 -14.09
C ASP A 228 2.53 -6.43 -13.25
N PHE A 229 2.58 -5.75 -12.10
CA PHE A 229 3.77 -5.66 -11.24
C PHE A 229 3.71 -6.55 -10.00
N ILE A 230 2.57 -7.20 -9.76
CA ILE A 230 2.30 -8.04 -8.58
C ILE A 230 2.00 -9.47 -9.06
N THR A 231 2.73 -10.44 -8.54
CA THR A 231 2.52 -11.85 -8.87
C THR A 231 1.09 -12.28 -8.52
N PRO A 232 0.31 -12.80 -9.49
CA PRO A 232 -1.07 -13.18 -9.23
C PRO A 232 -1.14 -14.50 -8.45
N ASP A 233 -2.15 -14.62 -7.59
CA ASP A 233 -2.53 -15.86 -6.93
C ASP A 233 -4.06 -15.88 -6.77
N GLN A 234 -4.74 -16.22 -7.87
CA GLN A 234 -6.20 -16.18 -7.93
C GLN A 234 -6.84 -17.17 -6.95
N ASP A 235 -6.23 -18.35 -6.73
CA ASP A 235 -6.75 -19.36 -5.81
C ASP A 235 -6.73 -18.85 -4.36
N MET A 236 -5.62 -18.24 -3.93
CA MET A 236 -5.54 -17.61 -2.60
C MET A 236 -6.52 -16.44 -2.47
N SER A 237 -6.57 -15.54 -3.47
CA SER A 237 -7.49 -14.40 -3.48
C SER A 237 -8.95 -14.83 -3.40
N ASP A 238 -9.36 -15.86 -4.15
CA ASP A 238 -10.72 -16.39 -4.14
C ASP A 238 -11.07 -17.01 -2.79
N LYS A 239 -10.16 -17.79 -2.19
CA LYS A 239 -10.35 -18.37 -0.85
C LYS A 239 -10.49 -17.29 0.21
N ILE A 240 -9.64 -16.27 0.19
CA ILE A 240 -9.73 -15.11 1.10
C ILE A 240 -11.08 -14.41 0.94
N ALA A 241 -11.50 -14.13 -0.31
CA ALA A 241 -12.76 -13.44 -0.59
C ALA A 241 -14.00 -14.24 -0.14
N GLN A 242 -13.93 -15.57 -0.21
CA GLN A 242 -14.96 -16.51 0.23
C GLN A 242 -14.90 -16.80 1.74
N GLY A 243 -13.87 -16.34 2.45
CA GLY A 243 -13.69 -16.61 3.88
C GLY A 243 -13.25 -18.05 4.18
N VAL A 244 -12.53 -18.67 3.25
CA VAL A 244 -11.97 -20.02 3.36
C VAL A 244 -10.53 -19.92 3.87
N TYR A 245 -10.18 -20.72 4.87
CA TYR A 245 -8.80 -20.79 5.39
C TYR A 245 -7.83 -21.20 4.27
N VAL A 246 -6.70 -20.51 4.21
CA VAL A 246 -5.60 -20.73 3.26
C VAL A 246 -4.42 -21.28 4.02
#